data_AF-A0A960AD27-F1
#
_entry.id   AF-A0A960AD27-F1
#
_cell.length_a   1.000
_cell.length_b   1.000
_cell.length_c   1.000
_cell.angle_alpha   90.00
_cell.angle_beta   90.00
_cell.angle_gamma   90.00
#
_symmetry.space_group_name_H-M   'P 1'
#
loop_
_entity.id
_entity.type
_entity.pdbx_description
1 polymer ?
#
loop_
_entity_poly.entity_id
_entity_poly.type
_entity_poly.pdbx_seq_one_letter_code
_entity_poly.pdbx_strand_id
1 'polypeptide(L)'
;MKPLQAVGMGLVIVALGAKVAGFDLLADPLGWLLVLYGVRRLPQLPWSSTVTALCTLALAASVVLWFPAVPEALADQDASLEWAASLPQIVAVATLCAALARLAQEAGDRRAYAWLRTALTLLVLTAVVPVVVLSVEPGAVAGMLLLGLVTIVVVIVLVFAYSSRPWAAPPTDRRLDQTTPS
;
A
#
# COMPACT_ATOMS: atom_id res chain seq x y z
N MET A 1 -10.05 -15.78 -2.65
CA MET A 1 -8.90 -14.91 -3.02
C MET A 1 -7.83 -15.03 -1.95
N LYS A 2 -6.55 -15.11 -2.33
CA LYS A 2 -5.46 -15.08 -1.35
C LYS A 2 -5.42 -13.69 -0.68
N PRO A 3 -5.13 -13.56 0.62
CA PRO A 3 -5.19 -12.26 1.31
C PRO A 3 -4.33 -11.18 0.64
N LEU A 4 -3.09 -11.50 0.28
CA LEU A 4 -2.22 -10.59 -0.48
C LEU A 4 -2.74 -10.28 -1.88
N GLN A 5 -3.44 -11.21 -2.54
CA GLN A 5 -4.05 -10.93 -3.84
C GLN A 5 -5.17 -9.89 -3.71
N ALA A 6 -5.94 -9.90 -2.61
CA ALA A 6 -6.91 -8.86 -2.32
C ALA A 6 -6.21 -7.51 -2.10
N VAL A 7 -5.13 -7.48 -1.32
CA VAL A 7 -4.32 -6.26 -1.14
C VAL A 7 -3.79 -5.73 -2.47
N GLY A 8 -3.20 -6.59 -3.30
CA GLY A 8 -2.67 -6.23 -4.61
C GLY A 8 -3.75 -5.66 -5.52
N MET A 9 -4.94 -6.28 -5.54
CA MET A 9 -6.08 -5.77 -6.31
C MET A 9 -6.57 -4.42 -5.78
N GLY A 10 -6.56 -4.22 -4.46
CA GLY A 10 -6.90 -2.92 -3.86
C GLY A 10 -5.95 -1.82 -4.30
N LEU A 11 -4.64 -2.11 -4.32
CA LEU A 11 -3.63 -1.18 -4.82
C LEU A 11 -3.74 -0.93 -6.33
N VAL A 12 -4.16 -1.92 -7.13
CA VAL A 12 -4.46 -1.72 -8.55
C VAL A 12 -5.62 -0.75 -8.74
N ILE A 13 -6.68 -0.87 -7.93
CA ILE A 13 -7.82 0.04 -7.97
C ILE A 13 -7.37 1.47 -7.66
N VAL A 14 -6.58 1.65 -6.58
CA VAL A 14 -5.97 2.95 -6.21
C VAL A 14 -5.09 3.50 -7.35
N ALA A 15 -4.29 2.66 -8.00
CA ALA A 15 -3.36 3.11 -9.03
C ALA A 15 -4.04 3.48 -10.37
N LEU A 16 -5.17 2.86 -10.69
CA LEU A 16 -5.86 3.06 -11.97
C LEU A 16 -6.77 4.29 -12.01
N GLY A 17 -6.88 5.05 -10.91
CA GLY A 17 -7.78 6.19 -10.71
C GLY A 17 -8.43 6.77 -11.97
N ALA A 18 -9.75 6.66 -12.07
CA ALA A 18 -10.55 7.13 -13.19
C ALA A 18 -11.24 8.43 -12.82
N LYS A 19 -10.56 9.55 -13.10
CA LYS A 19 -11.16 10.88 -12.89
C LYS A 19 -12.27 11.16 -13.90
N VAL A 20 -13.50 11.34 -13.41
CA VAL A 20 -14.65 11.83 -14.18
C VAL A 20 -15.33 12.94 -13.39
N ALA A 21 -15.46 14.11 -14.01
CA ALA A 21 -16.04 15.31 -13.38
C ALA A 21 -15.40 15.68 -12.03
N GLY A 22 -14.07 15.53 -11.91
CA GLY A 22 -13.31 15.83 -10.68
C GLY A 22 -13.27 14.70 -9.66
N PHE A 23 -14.23 13.79 -9.70
CA PHE A 23 -14.27 12.60 -8.83
C PHE A 23 -13.44 11.46 -9.42
N ASP A 24 -12.72 10.74 -8.55
CA ASP A 24 -12.20 9.43 -8.93
C ASP A 24 -13.32 8.37 -8.85
N LEU A 25 -13.82 7.95 -10.01
CA LEU A 25 -14.85 6.90 -10.14
C LEU A 25 -14.29 5.51 -9.81
N LEU A 26 -13.00 5.29 -10.02
CA LEU A 26 -12.30 4.09 -9.54
C LEU A 26 -11.94 4.36 -8.08
N ALA A 27 -12.99 4.32 -7.25
CA ALA A 27 -12.98 4.87 -5.89
C ALA A 27 -11.76 4.39 -5.10
N ASP A 28 -10.88 5.35 -4.83
CA ASP A 28 -9.75 5.25 -3.93
C ASP A 28 -10.16 4.59 -2.58
N PRO A 29 -11.35 4.88 -2.00
CA PRO A 29 -11.88 4.17 -0.83
C PRO A 29 -12.16 2.67 -1.05
N LEU A 30 -12.63 2.25 -2.23
CA LEU A 30 -12.88 0.83 -2.53
C LEU A 30 -11.57 0.05 -2.58
N GLY A 31 -10.52 0.66 -3.17
CA GLY A 31 -9.18 0.10 -3.15
C GLY A 31 -8.67 -0.11 -1.73
N TRP A 32 -8.78 0.91 -0.87
CA TRP A 32 -8.39 0.83 0.54
C TRP A 32 -9.23 -0.14 1.38
N LEU A 33 -10.54 -0.26 1.11
CA LEU A 33 -11.40 -1.27 1.73
C LEU A 33 -10.91 -2.69 1.41
N LEU A 34 -10.51 -2.93 0.16
CA LEU A 34 -9.99 -4.22 -0.26
C LEU A 34 -8.61 -4.51 0.33
N VAL A 35 -7.75 -3.49 0.44
CA VAL A 35 -6.47 -3.57 1.19
C VAL A 35 -6.72 -3.95 2.64
N LEU A 36 -7.62 -3.24 3.33
CA LEU A 36 -7.93 -3.50 4.73
C LEU A 36 -8.51 -4.91 4.94
N TYR A 37 -9.37 -5.37 4.02
CA TYR A 37 -9.89 -6.73 4.01
C TYR A 37 -8.78 -7.78 3.85
N GLY A 38 -7.82 -7.56 2.96
CA GLY A 38 -6.67 -8.44 2.77
C GLY A 38 -5.76 -8.48 4.01
N VAL A 39 -5.45 -7.33 4.59
CA VAL A 39 -4.61 -7.21 5.81
C VAL A 39 -5.25 -7.91 7.01
N ARG A 40 -6.56 -7.75 7.24
CA ARG A 40 -7.28 -8.42 8.34
C ARG A 40 -7.26 -9.95 8.26
N ARG A 41 -6.98 -10.49 7.08
CA ARG A 41 -6.84 -11.94 6.83
C ARG A 41 -5.39 -12.43 6.91
N LEU A 42 -4.46 -11.59 7.36
CA LEU A 42 -3.05 -11.90 7.61
C LEU A 42 -2.70 -11.67 9.08
N PRO A 43 -3.30 -12.40 10.04
CA PRO A 43 -3.03 -12.20 11.47
C PRO A 43 -1.57 -12.46 11.85
N GLN A 44 -0.82 -13.21 11.03
CA GLN A 44 0.60 -13.49 11.23
C GLN A 44 1.52 -12.29 10.92
N LEU A 45 0.99 -11.18 10.40
CA LEU A 45 1.82 -9.99 10.16
C LEU A 45 2.39 -9.45 11.47
N PRO A 46 3.71 -9.15 11.51
CA PRO A 46 4.29 -8.34 12.57
C PRO A 46 3.54 -7.00 12.65
N TRP A 47 3.19 -6.59 13.88
CA TRP A 47 2.44 -5.35 14.13
C TRP A 47 1.09 -5.27 13.42
N SER A 48 0.37 -6.39 13.32
CA SER A 48 -0.93 -6.47 12.65
C SER A 48 -1.93 -5.40 13.09
N SER A 49 -1.95 -5.02 14.38
CA SER A 49 -2.75 -3.91 14.90
C SER A 49 -2.33 -2.56 14.30
N THR A 50 -1.03 -2.25 14.27
CA THR A 50 -0.47 -1.04 13.67
C THR A 50 -0.73 -0.98 12.17
N VAL A 51 -0.49 -2.07 11.44
CA VAL A 51 -0.77 -2.13 9.99
C VAL A 51 -2.27 -1.90 9.73
N THR A 52 -3.14 -2.55 10.50
CA THR A 52 -4.59 -2.37 10.37
C THR A 52 -5.02 -0.94 10.70
N ALA A 53 -4.47 -0.33 11.76
CA ALA A 53 -4.74 1.05 12.15
C ALA A 53 -4.31 2.02 11.05
N LEU A 54 -3.11 1.86 10.49
CA LEU A 54 -2.61 2.69 9.39
C LEU A 54 -3.42 2.52 8.12
N CYS A 55 -3.79 1.29 7.74
CA CYS A 55 -4.70 1.06 6.61
C CYS A 55 -6.09 1.67 6.85
N THR A 56 -6.57 1.71 8.09
CA THR A 56 -7.83 2.36 8.46
C THR A 56 -7.72 3.88 8.37
N LEU A 57 -6.60 4.46 8.82
CA LEU A 57 -6.31 5.88 8.65
C LEU A 57 -6.17 6.28 7.18
N ALA A 58 -5.49 5.46 6.38
CA ALA A 58 -5.38 5.66 4.94
C ALA A 58 -6.73 5.57 4.23
N LEU A 59 -7.60 4.64 4.64
CA LEU A 59 -8.99 4.57 4.17
C LEU A 59 -9.77 5.83 4.55
N ALA A 60 -9.68 6.28 5.80
CA ALA A 60 -10.36 7.50 6.24
C ALA A 60 -9.88 8.73 5.46
N ALA A 61 -8.57 8.88 5.26
CA ALA A 61 -7.99 9.94 4.44
C ALA A 61 -8.49 9.85 2.99
N SER A 62 -8.52 8.64 2.41
CA SER A 62 -9.02 8.40 1.06
C SER A 62 -10.50 8.78 0.92
N VAL A 63 -11.35 8.47 1.91
CA VAL A 63 -12.76 8.88 1.93
C VAL A 63 -12.91 10.41 1.97
N VAL A 64 -12.06 11.09 2.74
CA VAL A 64 -12.08 12.56 2.83
C VAL A 64 -11.61 13.19 1.52
N LEU A 65 -10.50 12.69 0.95
CA LEU A 65 -9.91 13.21 -0.29
C LEU A 65 -10.69 12.84 -1.55
N TRP A 66 -11.61 11.89 -1.47
CA TRP A 66 -12.48 11.51 -2.57
C TRP A 66 -13.42 12.64 -3.02
N PHE A 67 -13.75 13.57 -2.12
CA PHE A 67 -14.50 14.78 -2.47
C PHE A 67 -13.55 15.80 -3.10
N PRO A 68 -13.71 16.17 -4.40
CA PRO A 68 -12.76 17.02 -5.12
C PRO A 68 -12.56 18.39 -4.48
N ALA A 69 -13.59 18.91 -3.80
CA ALA A 69 -13.53 20.17 -3.05
C ALA A 69 -12.42 20.17 -1.98
N VAL A 70 -12.05 19.02 -1.43
CA VAL A 70 -11.01 18.92 -0.39
C VAL A 70 -9.61 19.10 -0.97
N PRO A 71 -9.11 18.27 -1.91
CA PRO A 71 -7.81 18.49 -2.52
C PRO A 71 -7.72 19.83 -3.27
N GLU A 72 -8.79 20.30 -3.90
CA GLU A 72 -8.82 21.65 -4.52
C GLU A 72 -8.60 22.76 -3.48
N ALA A 73 -9.33 22.72 -2.35
CA ALA A 73 -9.16 23.70 -1.28
C ALA A 73 -7.78 23.61 -0.57
N LEU A 74 -7.14 22.43 -0.57
CA LEU A 74 -5.77 22.27 -0.08
C LEU A 74 -4.77 22.87 -1.07
N ALA A 75 -4.91 22.56 -2.36
CA ALA A 75 -4.05 23.06 -3.43
C ALA A 75 -4.11 24.59 -3.57
N ASP A 76 -5.30 25.18 -3.42
CA ASP A 76 -5.51 26.64 -3.44
C ASP A 76 -4.81 27.35 -2.28
N GLN A 77 -4.64 26.67 -1.14
CA GLN A 77 -3.88 27.21 0.00
C GLN A 77 -2.38 27.00 -0.18
N ASP A 78 -1.95 25.76 -0.43
CA ASP A 78 -0.56 25.39 -0.65
C ASP A 78 -0.49 23.98 -1.26
N ALA A 79 0.23 23.83 -2.39
CA ALA A 79 0.43 22.53 -3.04
C ALA A 79 1.06 21.46 -2.12
N SER A 80 1.82 21.88 -1.09
CA SER A 80 2.38 20.97 -0.09
C SER A 80 1.32 20.32 0.80
N LEU A 81 0.16 20.96 1.03
CA LEU A 81 -0.93 20.40 1.82
C LEU A 81 -1.67 19.28 1.06
N GLU A 82 -1.89 19.47 -0.24
CA GLU A 82 -2.46 18.44 -1.11
C GLU A 82 -1.58 17.18 -1.11
N TRP A 83 -0.26 17.37 -1.25
CA TRP A 83 0.70 16.27 -1.13
C TRP A 83 0.66 15.60 0.24
N ALA A 84 0.71 16.39 1.33
CA ALA A 84 0.77 15.87 2.69
C ALA A 84 -0.46 15.02 3.05
N ALA A 85 -1.61 15.30 2.43
CA ALA A 85 -2.82 14.53 2.64
C ALA A 85 -2.71 13.07 2.13
N SER A 86 -1.79 12.78 1.20
CA SER A 86 -1.50 11.41 0.72
C SER A 86 -0.53 10.62 1.62
N LEU A 87 0.11 11.26 2.60
CA LEU A 87 1.08 10.59 3.50
C LEU A 87 0.52 9.40 4.27
N PRO A 88 -0.71 9.43 4.83
CA PRO A 88 -1.27 8.26 5.53
C PRO A 88 -1.28 7.00 4.66
N GLN A 89 -1.57 7.16 3.37
CA GLN A 89 -1.61 6.09 2.39
C GLN A 89 -0.20 5.53 2.14
N ILE A 90 0.80 6.38 1.92
CA ILE A 90 2.20 5.97 1.73
C ILE A 90 2.74 5.24 2.97
N VAL A 91 2.46 5.78 4.16
CA VAL A 91 2.90 5.19 5.44
C VAL A 91 2.25 3.82 5.67
N ALA A 92 0.97 3.65 5.33
CA ALA A 92 0.29 2.37 5.43
C ALA A 92 0.92 1.31 4.50
N VAL A 93 1.18 1.65 3.24
CA VAL A 93 1.84 0.73 2.28
C VAL A 93 3.27 0.42 2.72
N ALA A 94 4.03 1.42 3.18
CA ALA A 94 5.39 1.22 3.68
C ALA A 94 5.40 0.28 4.89
N THR A 95 4.49 0.48 5.85
CA THR A 95 4.42 -0.37 7.05
C THR A 95 4.04 -1.81 6.68
N LEU A 96 3.13 -1.99 5.72
CA LEU A 96 2.81 -3.31 5.19
C LEU A 96 4.03 -3.98 4.53
N CYS A 97 4.76 -3.26 3.67
CA CYS A 97 5.98 -3.77 3.04
C CYS A 97 7.04 -4.16 4.08
N ALA A 98 7.19 -3.38 5.15
CA ALA A 98 8.10 -3.67 6.25
C ALA A 98 7.69 -4.94 7.03
N ALA A 99 6.41 -5.10 7.32
CA ALA A 99 5.88 -6.30 7.98
C ALA A 99 6.09 -7.55 7.11
N LEU A 100 5.86 -7.45 5.79
CA LEU A 100 6.13 -8.54 4.84
C LEU A 100 7.62 -8.84 4.72
N ALA A 101 8.48 -7.82 4.73
CA ALA A 101 9.93 -8.01 4.66
C ALA A 101 10.43 -8.80 5.88
N ARG A 102 9.88 -8.51 7.06
CA ARG A 102 10.19 -9.28 8.28
C ARG A 102 9.75 -10.72 8.19
N LEU A 103 8.54 -11.00 7.71
CA LEU A 103 8.09 -12.37 7.48
C LEU A 103 8.99 -13.12 6.49
N ALA A 104 9.39 -12.46 5.39
CA ALA A 104 10.32 -13.04 4.43
C ALA A 104 11.69 -13.32 5.06
N GLN A 105 12.19 -12.42 5.91
CA GLN A 105 13.46 -12.57 6.62
C GLN A 105 13.42 -13.75 7.61
N GLU A 106 12.35 -13.86 8.41
CA GLU A 106 12.13 -14.95 9.36
C GLU A 106 12.00 -16.30 8.65
N ALA A 107 11.40 -16.31 7.46
CA ALA A 107 11.31 -17.48 6.59
C ALA A 107 12.61 -17.79 5.81
N GLY A 108 13.64 -16.96 5.92
CA GLY A 108 14.91 -17.12 5.20
C GLY A 108 14.88 -16.75 3.70
N ASP A 109 13.80 -16.14 3.21
CA ASP A 109 13.64 -15.72 1.81
C ASP A 109 14.37 -14.38 1.55
N ARG A 110 15.69 -14.47 1.37
CA ARG A 110 16.56 -13.29 1.17
C ARG A 110 16.17 -12.46 -0.06
N ARG A 111 15.66 -13.10 -1.11
CA ARG A 111 15.25 -12.40 -2.34
C ARG A 111 13.99 -11.57 -2.10
N ALA A 112 12.98 -12.15 -1.46
CA ALA A 112 11.77 -11.42 -1.12
C ALA A 112 12.05 -10.26 -0.15
N TYR A 113 12.89 -10.50 0.87
CA TYR A 113 13.34 -9.45 1.78
C TYR A 113 14.02 -8.28 1.05
N ALA A 114 14.97 -8.57 0.14
CA ALA A 114 15.69 -7.54 -0.61
C ALA A 114 14.74 -6.68 -1.47
N TRP A 115 13.84 -7.31 -2.21
CA TRP A 115 12.88 -6.60 -3.06
C TRP A 115 11.88 -5.76 -2.26
N LEU A 116 11.39 -6.27 -1.13
CA LEU A 116 10.52 -5.49 -0.23
C LEU A 116 11.25 -4.31 0.40
N ARG A 117 12.55 -4.46 0.69
CA ARG A 117 13.39 -3.33 1.10
C ARG A 117 13.61 -2.30 0.01
N THR A 118 13.81 -2.73 -1.24
CA THR A 118 13.85 -1.81 -2.38
C THR A 118 12.53 -1.04 -2.50
N ALA A 119 11.39 -1.73 -2.36
CA ALA A 119 10.08 -1.08 -2.37
C ALA A 119 9.91 -0.07 -1.22
N LEU A 120 10.41 -0.38 -0.02
CA LEU A 120 10.44 0.59 1.10
C LEU A 120 11.27 1.83 0.76
N THR A 121 12.46 1.66 0.19
CA THR A 121 13.30 2.78 -0.24
C THR A 121 12.57 3.64 -1.28
N LEU A 122 11.91 3.01 -2.26
CA LEU A 122 11.10 3.70 -3.26
C LEU A 122 9.91 4.47 -2.66
N LEU A 123 9.23 3.89 -1.66
CA LEU A 123 8.14 4.56 -0.93
C LEU A 123 8.65 5.77 -0.14
N VAL A 124 9.81 5.65 0.52
CA VAL A 124 10.45 6.77 1.22
C VAL A 124 10.84 7.87 0.25
N LEU A 125 11.42 7.52 -0.91
CA LEU A 125 11.72 8.50 -1.96
C LEU A 125 10.45 9.17 -2.47
N THR A 126 9.39 8.41 -2.72
CA THR A 126 8.08 8.94 -3.15
C THR A 126 7.49 9.91 -2.11
N ALA A 127 7.70 9.65 -0.82
CA ALA A 127 7.30 10.57 0.24
C ALA A 127 8.19 11.82 0.29
N VAL A 128 9.52 11.70 0.20
CA VAL A 128 10.43 12.83 0.47
C VAL A 128 10.66 13.74 -0.75
N VAL A 129 10.73 13.16 -1.95
CA VAL A 129 11.04 13.87 -3.20
C VAL A 129 10.12 15.08 -3.45
N PRO A 130 8.78 14.99 -3.26
CA PRO A 130 7.88 16.12 -3.50
C PRO A 130 8.25 17.36 -2.67
N VAL A 131 8.64 17.18 -1.41
CA VAL A 131 9.05 18.27 -0.52
C VAL A 131 10.27 19.00 -1.07
N VAL A 132 11.25 18.27 -1.59
CA VAL A 132 12.48 18.84 -2.14
C VAL A 132 12.22 19.48 -3.50
N VAL A 133 11.50 18.80 -4.39
CA VAL A 133 11.24 19.26 -5.76
C VAL A 133 10.39 20.52 -5.78
N LEU A 134 9.30 20.55 -5.00
CA LEU A 134 8.42 21.73 -4.91
C LEU A 134 9.16 22.95 -4.32
N SER A 135 10.24 22.73 -3.56
CA SER A 135 11.04 23.81 -2.97
C SER A 135 12.16 24.34 -3.88
N VAL A 136 12.61 23.57 -4.89
CA VAL A 136 13.83 23.87 -5.66
C VAL A 136 13.55 24.08 -7.15
N GLU A 137 12.79 23.19 -7.79
CA GLU A 137 12.50 23.22 -9.22
C GLU A 137 11.04 22.82 -9.50
N PRO A 138 10.11 23.79 -9.52
CA PRO A 138 8.68 23.53 -9.75
C PRO A 138 8.36 22.83 -11.08
N GLY A 139 9.32 22.80 -12.03
CA GLY A 139 9.17 22.15 -13.33
C GLY A 139 9.42 20.63 -13.36
N ALA A 140 10.00 20.04 -12.30
CA ALA A 140 10.38 18.62 -12.30
C ALA A 140 9.24 17.64 -11.94
N VAL A 141 7.98 18.07 -12.09
CA VAL A 141 6.77 17.31 -11.76
C VAL A 141 6.72 15.94 -12.44
N ALA A 142 7.15 15.86 -13.71
CA ALA A 142 7.14 14.62 -14.48
C ALA A 142 7.99 13.51 -13.83
N GLY A 143 9.16 13.86 -13.26
CA GLY A 143 10.04 12.91 -12.58
C GLY A 143 9.42 12.37 -11.29
N MET A 144 8.75 13.23 -10.52
CA MET A 144 8.02 12.85 -9.31
C MET A 144 6.86 11.90 -9.63
N LEU A 145 6.06 12.22 -10.65
CA LEU A 145 4.95 11.37 -11.08
C LEU A 145 5.43 10.00 -11.55
N LEU A 146 6.52 9.96 -12.34
CA LEU A 146 7.12 8.73 -12.80
C LEU A 146 7.64 7.88 -11.63
N LEU A 147 8.28 8.49 -10.63
CA LEU A 147 8.75 7.80 -9.43
C LEU A 147 7.58 7.16 -8.65
N GLY A 148 6.50 7.91 -8.44
CA GLY A 148 5.30 7.40 -7.77
C GLY A 148 4.68 6.21 -8.53
N LEU A 149 4.57 6.33 -9.85
CA LEU A 149 4.06 5.27 -10.72
C LEU A 149 4.93 4.00 -10.65
N VAL A 150 6.25 4.13 -10.78
CA VAL A 150 7.17 2.99 -10.68
C VAL A 150 7.06 2.34 -9.31
N THR A 151 6.96 3.15 -8.25
CA THR A 151 6.86 2.67 -6.87
C THR A 151 5.61 1.83 -6.66
N ILE A 152 4.43 2.34 -7.04
CA ILE A 152 3.17 1.62 -6.86
C ILE A 152 3.13 0.34 -7.70
N VAL A 153 3.63 0.38 -8.95
CA VAL A 153 3.72 -0.81 -9.82
C VAL A 153 4.63 -1.87 -9.21
N VAL A 154 5.80 -1.49 -8.69
CA VAL A 154 6.71 -2.43 -8.01
C VAL A 154 6.02 -3.06 -6.81
N VAL A 155 5.35 -2.28 -5.95
CA VAL A 155 4.62 -2.82 -4.79
C VAL A 155 3.53 -3.79 -5.23
N ILE A 156 2.71 -3.44 -6.22
CA ILE A 156 1.66 -4.30 -6.76
C ILE A 156 2.25 -5.63 -7.23
N VAL A 157 3.29 -5.57 -8.07
CA VAL A 157 3.94 -6.78 -8.60
C VAL A 157 4.48 -7.67 -7.48
N LEU A 158 5.12 -7.09 -6.46
CA LEU A 158 5.65 -7.86 -5.33
C LEU A 158 4.54 -8.53 -4.51
N VAL A 159 3.47 -7.80 -4.21
CA VAL A 159 2.33 -8.32 -3.44
C VAL A 159 1.64 -9.48 -4.20
N PHE A 160 1.48 -9.37 -5.51
CA PHE A 160 0.97 -10.47 -6.33
C PHE A 160 1.94 -11.65 -6.41
N ALA A 161 3.22 -11.39 -6.67
CA ALA A 161 4.25 -12.42 -6.78
C ALA A 161 4.43 -13.21 -5.47
N TYR A 162 4.28 -12.55 -4.33
CA TYR A 162 4.43 -13.17 -3.02
C TYR A 162 3.12 -13.72 -2.44
N SER A 163 1.99 -13.50 -3.10
CA SER A 163 0.68 -14.01 -2.65
C SER A 163 0.60 -15.52 -2.50
N SER A 164 1.48 -16.26 -3.19
CA SER A 164 1.54 -17.72 -3.16
C SER A 164 2.63 -18.27 -2.23
N ARG A 165 3.41 -17.40 -1.56
CA ARG A 165 4.50 -17.83 -0.70
C ARG A 165 3.94 -18.42 0.61
N PRO A 166 4.55 -19.51 1.13
CA PRO A 166 4.05 -20.16 2.35
C PRO A 166 4.00 -19.23 3.57
N TRP A 167 5.00 -18.34 3.69
CA TRP A 167 5.09 -17.35 4.76
C TRP A 167 4.04 -16.24 4.67
N ALA A 168 3.36 -16.11 3.53
CA ALA A 168 2.29 -15.13 3.28
C ALA A 168 0.88 -15.76 3.23
N ALA A 169 0.78 -17.08 3.38
CA ALA A 169 -0.49 -17.79 3.43
C ALA A 169 -1.02 -17.83 4.88
N PRO A 170 -2.34 -17.75 5.09
CA PRO A 170 -2.91 -18.05 6.40
C PRO A 170 -2.48 -19.45 6.86
N PRO A 171 -2.28 -19.68 8.17
CA PRO A 171 -2.05 -21.02 8.70
C PRO A 171 -3.23 -21.92 8.31
N THR A 172 -3.02 -22.89 7.42
CA THR A 172 -4.02 -23.92 7.16
C THR A 172 -4.11 -24.79 8.40
N ASP A 173 -5.31 -24.90 8.96
CA ASP A 173 -5.59 -25.68 10.17
C ASP A 173 -5.29 -27.16 9.90
N ARG A 174 -4.06 -27.58 10.19
CA ARG A 174 -3.52 -28.92 9.90
C ARG A 174 -4.02 -29.98 10.89
N ARG A 175 -5.19 -29.77 11.50
CA ARG A 175 -5.69 -30.52 12.67
C ARG A 175 -6.50 -31.79 12.36
N LEU A 176 -6.73 -32.17 11.10
CA LEU A 176 -7.61 -33.31 10.78
C LEU A 176 -6.92 -34.61 10.31
N ASP A 177 -5.59 -34.62 10.13
CA ASP A 177 -4.90 -35.83 9.61
C ASP A 177 -4.18 -36.67 10.70
N GLN A 178 -4.38 -36.40 11.99
CA GLN A 178 -3.69 -37.12 13.08
C GLN A 178 -4.53 -38.10 13.89
N THR A 179 -5.76 -38.41 13.49
CA THR A 179 -6.58 -39.42 14.18
C THR A 179 -7.08 -40.49 13.22
N THR A 180 -6.27 -41.54 13.01
CA THR A 180 -6.62 -42.95 13.28
C THR A 180 -5.49 -43.89 12.82
N PRO A 181 -4.71 -44.45 13.75
CA PRO A 181 -4.27 -45.83 13.66
C PRO A 181 -5.22 -46.69 14.50
N SER A 182 -5.94 -47.60 13.83
CA SER A 182 -6.59 -48.76 14.47
C SER A 182 -6.15 -50.01 13.74
#